data_AF-A0A7W3MVL4-F1
#
_entry.id   AF-A0A7W3MVL4-F1
#
_cell.length_a   1.000
_cell.length_b   1.000
_cell.length_c   1.000
_cell.angle_alpha   90.00
_cell.angle_beta   90.00
_cell.angle_gamma   90.00
#
_symmetry.space_group_name_H-M   'P 1'
#
loop_
_entity.id
_entity.type
_entity.pdbx_description
1 polymer ?
#
loop_
_entity_poly.entity_id
_entity_poly.type
_entity_poly.pdbx_seq_one_letter_code
_entity_poly.pdbx_strand_id
1 'polypeptide(L)'
;MDTDGKGVERITEKGVVAAGREYEYELDCIIYASGFEVGTEYTRRAGYDITGRDGVRLSEYWSQGMRTLHGIHVHGFPNMFIVQAAQSANLISNIPHNLTSGTRLFQRPTDCTPGYYNNEGQDPAPWARLNVGHPAGPVAFFKHMAKWRTSGDFPGLQFH
;
A
#
# COMPACT_ATOMS: atom_id res chain seq x y z
N MET A 1 -11.95 12.01 -24.98
CA MET A 1 -11.99 13.45 -24.65
C MET A 1 -10.82 13.75 -23.75
N ASP A 2 -10.02 14.75 -24.11
CA ASP A 2 -8.87 15.17 -23.31
C ASP A 2 -9.29 16.30 -22.37
N THR A 3 -8.83 16.26 -21.12
CA THR A 3 -9.12 17.26 -20.09
C THR A 3 -7.93 18.17 -19.81
N ASP A 4 -6.83 18.03 -20.56
CA ASP A 4 -5.57 18.77 -20.31
C ASP A 4 -5.10 18.58 -18.85
N GLY A 5 -5.29 17.35 -18.33
CA GLY A 5 -4.96 16.96 -16.95
C GLY A 5 -5.87 17.52 -15.85
N LYS A 6 -6.94 18.27 -16.18
CA LYS A 6 -7.81 18.93 -15.18
C LYS A 6 -8.97 18.06 -14.67
N GLY A 7 -9.22 16.92 -15.31
CA GLY A 7 -10.32 16.03 -14.96
C GLY A 7 -11.69 16.56 -15.37
N VAL A 8 -12.73 15.86 -14.92
CA VAL A 8 -14.15 16.22 -15.15
C VAL A 8 -14.60 17.24 -14.10
N GLU A 9 -15.31 18.27 -14.53
CA GLU A 9 -15.79 19.35 -13.66
C GLU A 9 -17.10 18.96 -12.94
N ARG A 10 -18.07 18.41 -13.69
CA ARG A 10 -19.34 17.92 -13.15
C ARG A 10 -20.04 16.94 -14.09
N ILE A 11 -21.03 16.24 -13.56
CA ILE A 11 -21.98 15.40 -14.30
C ILE A 11 -23.30 16.17 -14.39
N THR A 12 -23.96 16.12 -15.55
CA THR A 12 -25.30 16.66 -15.80
C THR A 12 -26.28 15.52 -16.07
N GLU A 13 -27.57 15.83 -16.19
CA GLU A 13 -28.58 14.84 -16.58
C GLU A 13 -28.30 14.22 -17.95
N LYS A 14 -27.63 14.97 -18.83
CA LYS A 14 -27.33 14.55 -20.21
C LYS A 14 -25.95 13.91 -20.36
N GLY A 15 -24.98 14.23 -19.49
CA GLY A 15 -23.62 13.71 -19.66
C GLY A 15 -22.61 14.33 -18.69
N VAL A 16 -21.45 14.72 -19.21
CA VAL A 16 -20.33 15.27 -18.41
C VAL A 16 -19.86 16.62 -18.96
N VAL A 17 -19.34 17.46 -18.07
CA VAL A 17 -18.72 18.74 -18.39
C VAL A 17 -17.24 18.67 -18.05
N ALA A 18 -16.39 18.96 -19.02
CA ALA A 18 -14.96 19.15 -18.79
C ALA A 18 -14.39 20.20 -19.75
N ALA A 19 -13.31 20.87 -19.34
CA ALA A 19 -12.70 21.97 -20.08
C ALA A 19 -13.69 23.09 -20.47
N GLY A 20 -14.65 23.39 -19.58
CA GLY A 20 -15.67 24.42 -19.76
C GLY A 20 -16.71 24.11 -20.83
N ARG A 21 -16.79 22.87 -21.33
CA ARG A 21 -17.77 22.46 -22.36
C ARG A 21 -18.61 21.29 -21.88
N GLU A 22 -19.92 21.41 -22.05
CA GLU A 22 -20.81 20.25 -22.02
C GLU A 22 -20.64 19.51 -23.34
N TYR A 23 -20.35 18.23 -23.27
CA TYR A 23 -20.06 17.45 -24.46
C TYR A 23 -21.35 17.07 -25.19
N GLU A 24 -21.33 17.21 -26.52
CA GLU A 24 -22.52 17.12 -27.38
C GLU A 24 -23.21 15.75 -27.40
N TYR A 25 -22.52 14.69 -26.98
CA TYR A 25 -23.08 13.35 -26.96
C TYR A 25 -23.68 13.05 -25.59
N GLU A 26 -24.99 12.89 -25.56
CA GLU A 26 -25.69 12.41 -24.37
C GLU A 26 -25.18 11.01 -24.01
N LEU A 27 -24.96 10.77 -22.72
CA LEU A 27 -24.43 9.52 -22.22
C LEU A 27 -25.57 8.65 -21.70
N ASP A 28 -25.72 7.46 -22.27
CA ASP A 28 -26.69 6.47 -21.77
C ASP A 28 -26.21 5.78 -20.48
N CYS A 29 -24.89 5.78 -20.23
CA CYS A 29 -24.26 5.11 -19.10
C CYS A 29 -22.92 5.76 -18.74
N ILE A 30 -22.61 5.84 -17.44
CA ILE A 30 -21.33 6.31 -16.92
C ILE A 30 -20.62 5.16 -16.20
N ILE A 31 -19.41 4.83 -16.65
CA ILE A 31 -18.54 3.82 -16.02
C ILE A 31 -17.46 4.53 -15.21
N TYR A 32 -17.47 4.34 -13.89
CA TYR A 32 -16.42 4.85 -13.00
C TYR A 32 -15.19 3.94 -13.04
N ALA A 33 -14.22 4.29 -13.88
CA ALA A 33 -12.90 3.67 -13.93
C ALA A 33 -11.82 4.55 -13.23
N SER A 34 -12.22 5.30 -12.20
CA SER A 34 -11.38 6.28 -11.50
C SER A 34 -10.38 5.67 -10.49
N GLY A 35 -10.31 4.33 -10.42
CA GLY A 35 -9.37 3.62 -9.55
C GLY A 35 -9.90 3.40 -8.13
N PHE A 36 -8.96 3.30 -7.18
CA PHE A 36 -9.20 2.97 -5.77
C PHE A 36 -8.36 3.87 -4.87
N GLU A 37 -8.71 3.90 -3.59
CA GLU A 37 -7.98 4.70 -2.60
C GLU A 37 -6.58 4.12 -2.29
N VAL A 38 -5.64 5.03 -2.07
CA VAL A 38 -4.24 4.73 -1.74
C VAL A 38 -3.81 5.41 -0.45
N GLY A 39 -2.78 4.87 0.19
CA GLY A 39 -2.20 5.47 1.39
C GLY A 39 -3.13 5.49 2.61
N THR A 40 -4.27 4.78 2.55
CA THR A 40 -5.24 4.73 3.63
C THR A 40 -4.72 3.96 4.84
N GLU A 41 -5.25 4.30 6.02
CA GLU A 41 -4.95 3.60 7.27
C GLU A 41 -5.21 2.09 7.16
N TYR A 42 -4.43 1.29 7.89
CA TYR A 42 -4.54 -0.17 7.83
C TYR A 42 -5.96 -0.65 8.13
N THR A 43 -6.61 -0.09 9.16
CA THR A 43 -7.97 -0.44 9.55
C THR A 43 -9.01 -0.13 8.48
N ARG A 44 -8.80 0.94 7.70
CA ARG A 44 -9.67 1.30 6.57
C ARG A 44 -9.52 0.31 5.41
N ARG A 45 -8.31 -0.21 5.18
CA ARG A 45 -8.04 -1.24 4.17
C ARG A 45 -8.52 -2.63 4.58
N ALA A 46 -8.35 -2.97 5.85
CA ALA A 46 -8.71 -4.28 6.39
C ALA A 46 -10.21 -4.41 6.70
N GLY A 47 -10.89 -3.30 7.01
CA GLY A 47 -12.29 -3.29 7.45
C GLY A 47 -12.48 -3.72 8.92
N TYR A 48 -11.38 -3.97 9.64
CA TYR A 48 -11.36 -4.35 11.05
C TYR A 48 -10.10 -3.80 11.73
N ASP A 49 -10.10 -3.83 13.06
CA ASP A 49 -8.94 -3.48 13.88
C ASP A 49 -8.60 -4.63 14.82
N ILE A 50 -7.38 -5.14 14.70
CA ILE A 50 -6.95 -6.33 15.43
C ILE A 50 -6.55 -5.90 16.84
N THR A 51 -6.97 -6.68 17.83
CA THR A 51 -6.55 -6.52 19.22
C THR A 51 -5.54 -7.61 19.57
N GLY A 52 -4.36 -7.20 20.05
CA GLY A 52 -3.27 -8.08 20.47
C GLY A 52 -3.29 -8.39 21.97
N ARG A 53 -2.12 -8.70 22.52
CA ARG A 53 -1.93 -8.85 23.97
C ARG A 53 -2.31 -7.56 24.69
N ASP A 54 -2.74 -7.72 25.94
CA ASP A 54 -3.08 -6.62 26.85
C ASP A 54 -4.17 -5.67 26.33
N GLY A 55 -4.95 -6.09 25.32
CA GLY A 55 -6.04 -5.29 24.76
C GLY A 55 -5.58 -4.19 23.80
N VAL A 56 -4.30 -4.16 23.40
CA VAL A 56 -3.76 -3.12 22.51
C VAL A 56 -4.24 -3.33 21.08
N ARG A 57 -4.78 -2.28 20.46
CA ARG A 57 -5.18 -2.31 19.04
C ARG A 57 -3.98 -2.12 18.12
N LEU A 58 -4.01 -2.76 16.96
CA LEU A 58 -2.94 -2.65 15.97
C LEU A 58 -2.81 -1.21 15.44
N SER A 59 -3.94 -0.52 15.25
CA SER A 59 -3.97 0.89 14.88
C SER A 59 -3.22 1.79 15.88
N GLU A 60 -3.38 1.51 17.18
CA GLU A 60 -2.68 2.22 18.25
C GLU A 60 -1.19 1.89 18.25
N TYR A 61 -0.85 0.60 18.14
CA TYR A 61 0.53 0.12 18.09
C TYR A 61 1.32 0.72 16.91
N TRP A 62 0.65 0.94 15.77
CA TRP A 62 1.24 1.55 14.57
C TRP A 62 0.99 3.05 14.43
N SER A 63 0.47 3.73 15.45
CA SER A 63 0.20 5.19 15.42
C SER A 63 1.43 6.04 15.10
N GLN A 64 2.63 5.54 15.41
CA GLN A 64 3.93 6.18 15.12
C GLN A 64 4.66 5.54 13.92
N GLY A 65 3.93 4.77 13.11
CA GLY A 65 4.40 4.06 11.94
C GLY A 65 4.60 2.56 12.17
N MET A 66 4.53 1.83 11.05
CA MET A 66 4.52 0.37 11.02
C MET A 66 5.80 -0.24 11.59
N ARG A 67 5.63 -1.30 12.39
CA ARG A 67 6.73 -2.10 12.94
C ARG A 67 6.40 -3.57 12.78
N THR A 68 7.22 -4.28 12.01
CA THR A 68 7.08 -5.72 11.77
C THR A 68 8.44 -6.40 11.78
N LEU A 69 8.42 -7.72 11.98
CA LEU A 69 9.53 -8.60 11.60
C LEU A 69 9.25 -9.16 10.20
N HIS A 70 10.12 -8.78 9.26
CA HIS A 70 10.09 -9.21 7.85
C HIS A 70 8.79 -8.89 7.09
N GLY A 71 7.99 -7.92 7.55
CA GLY A 71 6.69 -7.61 6.95
C GLY A 71 5.57 -8.58 7.33
N ILE A 72 5.85 -9.60 8.16
CA ILE A 72 4.95 -10.75 8.41
C ILE A 72 4.43 -10.77 9.84
N HIS A 73 5.31 -10.57 10.84
CA HIS A 73 4.95 -10.70 12.25
C HIS A 73 4.95 -9.34 12.95
N VAL A 74 4.08 -9.17 13.94
CA VAL A 74 4.02 -7.96 14.76
C VAL A 74 4.21 -8.34 16.23
N HIS A 75 5.12 -7.65 16.91
CA HIS A 75 5.34 -7.86 18.33
C HIS A 75 4.07 -7.48 19.12
N GLY A 76 3.65 -8.34 20.06
CA GLY A 76 2.40 -8.17 20.81
C GLY A 76 1.16 -8.80 20.14
N PHE A 77 1.28 -9.33 18.92
CA PHE A 77 0.18 -9.96 18.18
C PHE A 77 0.55 -11.41 17.82
N PRO A 78 0.52 -12.35 18.78
CA PRO A 78 0.93 -13.73 18.55
C PRO A 78 0.01 -14.46 17.57
N ASN A 79 0.57 -15.41 16.81
CA ASN A 79 -0.15 -16.21 15.82
C ASN A 79 -0.89 -15.39 14.74
N MET A 80 -0.53 -14.12 14.58
CA MET A 80 -1.02 -13.23 13.55
C MET A 80 0.03 -13.08 12.46
N PHE A 81 -0.38 -13.32 11.21
CA PHE A 81 0.47 -13.21 10.04
C PHE A 81 -0.12 -12.21 9.06
N ILE A 82 0.68 -11.24 8.63
CA ILE A 82 0.29 -10.26 7.62
C ILE A 82 0.99 -10.61 6.30
N VAL A 83 0.23 -10.65 5.22
CA VAL A 83 0.77 -10.71 3.86
C VAL A 83 0.63 -9.32 3.26
N GLN A 84 1.74 -8.59 3.18
CA GLN A 84 1.75 -7.23 2.63
C GLN A 84 3.09 -6.90 1.96
N ALA A 85 3.08 -5.81 1.18
CA ALA A 85 4.26 -5.27 0.52
C ALA A 85 5.16 -4.45 1.44
N ALA A 86 4.58 -3.79 2.45
CA ALA A 86 5.32 -2.97 3.40
C ALA A 86 6.30 -3.82 4.23
N GLN A 87 7.53 -3.33 4.39
CA GLN A 87 8.61 -3.98 5.17
C GLN A 87 8.98 -5.39 4.68
N SER A 88 8.52 -5.77 3.48
CA SER A 88 8.83 -7.02 2.78
C SER A 88 9.51 -6.73 1.43
N ALA A 89 9.60 -7.72 0.55
CA ALA A 89 10.29 -7.56 -0.73
C ALA A 89 9.57 -6.62 -1.73
N ASN A 90 8.24 -6.43 -1.58
CA ASN A 90 7.36 -5.53 -2.34
C ASN A 90 7.40 -5.63 -3.90
N LEU A 91 6.65 -6.52 -4.56
CA LEU A 91 6.35 -6.47 -6.02
C LEU A 91 5.03 -5.79 -6.32
N ILE A 92 5.06 -4.68 -7.04
CA ILE A 92 3.84 -4.11 -7.59
C ILE A 92 3.53 -4.66 -9.00
N SER A 93 4.56 -5.09 -9.76
CA SER A 93 4.38 -5.66 -11.12
C SER A 93 3.74 -7.05 -11.13
N ASN A 94 3.82 -7.79 -10.02
CA ASN A 94 3.24 -9.12 -9.89
C ASN A 94 2.86 -9.39 -8.43
N ILE A 95 1.69 -8.89 -8.03
CA ILE A 95 1.16 -9.01 -6.67
C ILE A 95 1.04 -10.47 -6.20
N PRO A 96 0.54 -11.43 -7.02
CA PRO A 96 0.54 -12.84 -6.64
C PRO A 96 1.92 -13.39 -6.32
N HIS A 97 2.94 -12.94 -7.05
CA HIS A 97 4.31 -13.34 -6.76
C HIS A 97 4.79 -12.77 -5.43
N ASN A 98 4.16 -11.79 -4.77
CA ASN A 98 4.50 -11.49 -3.35
C ASN A 98 4.29 -12.69 -2.39
N LEU A 99 3.44 -13.66 -2.76
CA LEU A 99 3.27 -14.91 -2.02
C LEU A 99 4.46 -15.87 -2.21
N THR A 100 5.26 -15.69 -3.27
CA THR A 100 6.37 -16.59 -3.64
C THR A 100 7.74 -15.89 -3.70
N SER A 101 7.84 -14.67 -4.25
CA SER A 101 8.99 -13.75 -4.24
C SER A 101 8.67 -12.27 -4.72
N GLY A 102 9.23 -11.13 -4.24
CA GLY A 102 9.81 -10.00 -5.09
C GLY A 102 9.58 -8.56 -4.58
N THR A 103 9.72 -7.41 -5.31
CA THR A 103 10.82 -6.55 -5.86
C THR A 103 10.55 -5.04 -5.70
N ARG A 104 11.16 -4.38 -4.69
CA ARG A 104 11.37 -2.93 -4.45
C ARG A 104 10.57 -1.94 -5.32
N LEU A 105 9.56 -1.26 -4.78
CA LEU A 105 9.02 0.01 -5.29
C LEU A 105 8.05 0.63 -4.25
N PHE A 106 8.38 1.72 -3.55
CA PHE A 106 7.32 2.53 -2.89
C PHE A 106 7.61 4.02 -2.71
N GLN A 107 8.69 4.55 -3.30
CA GLN A 107 8.87 6.01 -3.35
C GLN A 107 9.37 6.38 -4.74
N ARG A 108 8.43 6.68 -5.65
CA ARG A 108 8.77 7.54 -6.78
C ARG A 108 8.89 8.97 -6.24
N PRO A 109 9.81 9.78 -6.76
CA PRO A 109 9.93 11.16 -6.34
C PRO A 109 8.64 11.94 -6.67
N THR A 110 8.37 12.99 -5.88
CA THR A 110 7.19 13.87 -6.01
C THR A 110 7.21 14.70 -7.30
N ASP A 111 8.32 14.65 -8.04
CA ASP A 111 8.52 15.24 -9.37
C ASP A 111 7.84 14.46 -10.50
N CYS A 112 7.39 13.24 -10.24
CA CYS A 112 6.62 12.45 -11.20
C CYS A 112 5.20 13.01 -11.34
N THR A 113 4.57 12.78 -12.49
CA THR A 113 3.14 13.07 -12.68
C THR A 113 2.32 12.46 -11.53
N PRO A 114 1.42 13.23 -10.90
CA PRO A 114 0.56 12.74 -9.83
C PRO A 114 -0.15 11.43 -10.19
N GLY A 115 -0.16 10.50 -9.25
CA GLY A 115 -0.95 9.28 -9.35
C GLY A 115 -0.76 8.34 -8.16
N TYR A 116 -1.31 7.13 -8.30
CA TYR A 116 -1.26 6.04 -7.31
C TYR A 116 0.11 5.86 -6.63
N TYR A 117 1.19 5.88 -7.42
CA TYR A 117 2.53 5.53 -6.95
C TYR A 117 3.24 6.61 -6.12
N ASN A 118 2.77 7.85 -6.19
CA ASN A 118 3.32 8.97 -5.43
C ASN A 118 2.23 9.70 -4.62
N ASN A 119 1.11 9.03 -4.33
CA ASN A 119 -0.02 9.59 -3.57
C ASN A 119 -0.47 10.95 -4.12
N GLU A 120 -0.70 11.03 -5.43
CA GLU A 120 -1.05 12.28 -6.12
C GLU A 120 -0.01 13.41 -5.94
N GLY A 121 1.26 13.03 -5.78
CA GLY A 121 2.37 13.97 -5.56
C GLY A 121 2.43 14.57 -4.15
N GLN A 122 1.60 14.10 -3.21
CA GLN A 122 1.64 14.58 -1.83
C GLN A 122 2.91 14.15 -1.10
N ASP A 123 3.41 15.03 -0.23
CA ASP A 123 4.56 14.72 0.60
C ASP A 123 4.26 13.55 1.55
N PRO A 124 5.15 12.54 1.62
CA PRO A 124 4.96 11.43 2.52
C PRO A 124 5.03 11.90 3.98
N ALA A 125 4.00 11.56 4.77
CA ALA A 125 4.01 11.81 6.19
C ALA A 125 5.23 11.13 6.88
N PRO A 126 5.72 11.64 8.03
CA PRO A 126 6.93 11.12 8.67
C PRO A 126 6.90 9.62 8.99
N TRP A 127 5.73 9.04 9.23
CA TRP A 127 5.56 7.61 9.47
C TRP A 127 5.67 6.75 8.20
N ALA A 128 5.47 7.32 7.01
CA ALA A 128 5.54 6.63 5.72
C ALA A 128 6.96 6.10 5.42
N ARG A 129 8.00 6.67 6.04
CA ARG A 129 9.37 6.14 5.97
C ARG A 129 9.52 4.71 6.47
N LEU A 130 8.60 4.26 7.34
CA LEU A 130 8.57 2.89 7.84
C LEU A 130 7.73 1.97 6.96
N ASN A 131 6.96 2.53 6.03
CA ASN A 131 6.07 1.83 5.11
C ASN A 131 6.76 1.60 3.74
N VAL A 132 7.99 1.12 3.77
CA VAL A 132 8.84 0.91 2.58
C VAL A 132 9.24 -0.55 2.43
N GLY A 133 9.55 -0.97 1.20
CA GLY A 133 10.11 -2.30 0.95
C GLY A 133 11.57 -2.42 1.38
N HIS A 134 12.10 -3.64 1.37
CA HIS A 134 13.48 -3.91 1.77
C HIS A 134 14.50 -3.03 1.00
N PRO A 135 15.49 -2.41 1.68
CA PRO A 135 16.33 -1.36 1.09
C PRO A 135 17.26 -1.87 0.00
N ALA A 136 17.80 -3.09 0.11
CA ALA A 136 18.58 -3.73 -0.95
C ALA A 136 17.70 -4.42 -2.01
N GLY A 137 16.40 -4.19 -1.91
CA GLY A 137 15.39 -4.76 -2.78
C GLY A 137 15.14 -6.27 -2.53
N PRO A 138 14.42 -6.89 -3.47
CA PRO A 138 13.83 -8.24 -3.33
C PRO A 138 14.83 -9.37 -3.21
N VAL A 139 15.81 -9.40 -4.10
CA VAL A 139 16.70 -10.55 -4.26
C VAL A 139 17.54 -10.64 -3.00
N ALA A 140 17.95 -9.49 -2.46
CA ALA A 140 18.56 -9.39 -1.16
C ALA A 140 17.61 -9.83 -0.03
N PHE A 141 16.34 -9.37 -0.05
CA PHE A 141 15.34 -9.82 0.93
C PHE A 141 15.13 -11.32 0.92
N PHE A 142 15.09 -11.99 -0.24
CA PHE A 142 14.95 -13.45 -0.26
C PHE A 142 16.17 -14.17 0.24
N LYS A 143 17.36 -13.70 -0.16
CA LYS A 143 18.59 -14.28 0.36
C LYS A 143 18.62 -14.15 1.88
N HIS A 144 18.13 -13.02 2.41
CA HIS A 144 17.95 -12.82 3.84
C HIS A 144 16.92 -13.78 4.45
N MET A 145 15.70 -13.88 3.88
CA MET A 145 14.65 -14.78 4.37
C MET A 145 15.01 -16.26 4.26
N ALA A 146 15.70 -16.66 3.20
CA ALA A 146 16.18 -18.03 3.01
C ALA A 146 17.19 -18.36 4.10
N LYS A 147 18.20 -17.50 4.32
CA LYS A 147 19.17 -17.66 5.42
C LYS A 147 18.50 -17.76 6.78
N TRP A 148 17.54 -16.86 7.05
CA TRP A 148 16.78 -16.83 8.30
C TRP A 148 15.96 -18.10 8.54
N ARG A 149 15.31 -18.65 7.49
CA ARG A 149 14.60 -19.93 7.61
C ARG A 149 15.55 -21.12 7.76
N THR A 150 16.67 -21.11 7.04
CA THR A 150 17.63 -22.23 7.09
C THR A 150 18.45 -22.26 8.37
N SER A 151 18.53 -21.17 9.14
CA SER A 151 19.25 -21.17 10.41
C SER A 151 18.56 -22.03 11.46
N GLY A 152 17.25 -22.28 11.36
CA GLY A 152 16.48 -23.05 12.33
C GLY A 152 16.17 -22.33 13.64
N ASP A 153 17.01 -21.36 14.02
CA ASP A 153 16.87 -20.60 15.27
C ASP A 153 15.83 -19.46 15.23
N PHE A 154 15.34 -19.11 14.02
CA PHE A 154 14.35 -18.05 13.77
C PHE A 154 14.53 -16.78 14.63
N PRO A 155 15.71 -16.13 14.57
CA PRO A 155 16.02 -14.99 15.44
C PRO A 155 14.96 -13.89 15.29
N GLY A 156 14.50 -13.37 16.43
CA GLY A 156 13.43 -12.38 16.52
C GLY A 156 12.04 -12.98 16.78
N LEU A 157 11.85 -14.30 16.68
CA LEU A 157 10.65 -15.00 17.13
C LEU A 157 10.85 -15.64 18.50
N GLN A 158 9.76 -15.73 19.25
CA GLN A 158 9.70 -16.45 20.52
C GLN A 158 8.57 -17.48 20.44
N PHE A 159 8.92 -18.75 20.64
CA PHE A 159 7.98 -19.86 20.71
C PHE A 159 7.79 -20.21 22.20
N HIS A 160 6.55 -20.20 22.67
CA HIS A 160 6.14 -20.50 24.04
C HIS A 160 4.88 -21.36 24.00
#